data_AF-A0A962TI76-F1
#
_entry.id   AF-A0A962TI76-F1
#
_cell.length_a   1.000
_cell.length_b   1.000
_cell.length_c   1.000
_cell.angle_alpha   90.00
_cell.angle_beta   90.00
_cell.angle_gamma   90.00
#
_symmetry.space_group_name_H-M   'P 1'
#
loop_
_entity.id
_entity.type
_entity.pdbx_description
1 polymer ?
#
loop_
_entity_poly.entity_id
_entity_poly.type
_entity_poly.pdbx_seq_one_letter_code
_entity_poly.pdbx_strand_id
1 'polypeptide(L)'
;QHAKRAAAKDKRMAERQRKVDAGLEELERWLRDLVRQGLAHAQQQPTRYWDGMAARLVDAQAPGLARWLRNLASIPASGEGWSERLLAELGLLYLLLESYRRLETLPEPLQADIRSRIGWSWQEGDLPAHAWVRDRWLIIGQRSHEEEQLRVRRAWLWGRECGRLTLVLDFAYQNQPMTPLAAPGTWIAAELGFFPSHYPQRALLRNPIPIEEQGMPPALADSTALLEAYSEALAQQPWLGILPAVLAEVTPVRGDANRWWLRDPAARQLPINPGFSAGWRLLALGGGTPLTLFGEWNGEAFWPLGAWVERRFAAF
;
A
#
# COMPACT_ATOMS: atom_id res chain seq x y z
N GLN A 1 -13.60 -26.32 27.38
CA GLN A 1 -13.32 -24.86 27.33
C GLN A 1 -13.07 -24.36 25.90
N HIS A 2 -12.40 -25.12 25.02
CA HIS A 2 -12.22 -24.77 23.60
C HIS A 2 -13.54 -24.56 22.81
N ALA A 3 -14.53 -25.44 22.97
CA ALA A 3 -15.83 -25.31 22.29
C ALA A 3 -16.60 -24.02 22.66
N LYS A 4 -16.56 -23.61 23.94
CA LYS A 4 -17.18 -22.34 24.39
C LYS A 4 -16.44 -21.11 23.83
N ARG A 5 -15.11 -21.19 23.67
CA ARG A 5 -14.29 -20.12 23.05
C ARG A 5 -14.54 -20.03 21.54
N ALA A 6 -14.68 -21.16 20.85
CA ALA A 6 -15.02 -21.22 19.42
C ALA A 6 -16.42 -20.61 19.16
N ALA A 7 -17.45 -21.08 19.87
CA ALA A 7 -18.80 -20.54 19.73
C ALA A 7 -18.89 -19.02 20.04
N ALA A 8 -18.11 -18.53 21.00
CA ALA A 8 -18.02 -17.08 21.29
C ALA A 8 -17.24 -16.29 20.22
N LYS A 9 -16.28 -16.91 19.51
CA LYS A 9 -15.61 -16.31 18.34
C LYS A 9 -16.60 -16.22 17.18
N ASP A 10 -17.32 -17.29 16.89
CA ASP A 10 -18.28 -17.37 15.79
C ASP A 10 -19.43 -16.38 15.96
N LYS A 11 -19.98 -16.27 17.18
CA LYS A 11 -21.01 -15.28 17.50
C LYS A 11 -20.52 -13.84 17.29
N ARG A 12 -19.28 -13.52 17.70
CA ARG A 12 -18.69 -12.18 17.49
C ARG A 12 -18.45 -11.89 16.02
N MET A 13 -18.02 -12.89 15.24
CA MET A 13 -17.86 -12.75 13.79
C MET A 13 -19.20 -12.51 13.10
N ALA A 14 -20.23 -13.26 13.46
CA ALA A 14 -21.58 -13.07 12.92
C ALA A 14 -22.19 -11.71 13.30
N GLU A 15 -21.96 -11.24 14.53
CA GLU A 15 -22.42 -9.90 14.96
C GLU A 15 -21.68 -8.80 14.19
N ARG A 16 -20.36 -8.92 14.03
CA ARG A 16 -19.57 -7.99 13.22
C ARG A 16 -20.08 -7.95 11.79
N GLN A 17 -20.30 -9.12 11.19
CA GLN A 17 -20.81 -9.26 9.82
C GLN A 17 -22.11 -8.47 9.65
N ARG A 18 -23.10 -8.67 10.54
CA ARG A 18 -24.38 -7.93 10.50
C ARG A 18 -24.22 -6.41 10.60
N LYS A 19 -23.31 -5.93 11.46
CA LYS A 19 -23.03 -4.49 11.60
C LYS A 19 -22.41 -3.93 10.33
N VAL A 20 -21.45 -4.65 9.75
CA VAL A 20 -20.80 -4.26 8.49
C VAL A 20 -21.82 -4.24 7.36
N ASP A 21 -22.63 -5.29 7.22
CA ASP A 21 -23.66 -5.37 6.16
C ASP A 21 -24.59 -4.14 6.19
N ALA A 22 -25.12 -3.80 7.36
CA ALA A 22 -25.97 -2.62 7.53
C ALA A 22 -25.23 -1.29 7.22
N GLY A 23 -23.97 -1.17 7.66
CA GLY A 23 -23.16 0.01 7.38
C GLY A 23 -22.81 0.19 5.91
N LEU A 24 -22.58 -0.91 5.18
CA LEU A 24 -22.29 -0.89 3.75
C LEU A 24 -23.54 -0.57 2.92
N GLU A 25 -24.72 -1.06 3.31
CA GLU A 25 -26.00 -0.67 2.68
C GLU A 25 -26.30 0.84 2.85
N GLU A 26 -25.97 1.39 4.00
CA GLU A 26 -26.07 2.83 4.24
C GLU A 26 -25.06 3.62 3.40
N LEU A 27 -23.81 3.17 3.37
CA LEU A 27 -22.76 3.78 2.56
C LEU A 27 -23.09 3.76 1.07
N GLU A 28 -23.67 2.67 0.56
CA GLU A 28 -24.08 2.58 -0.85
C GLU A 28 -25.15 3.64 -1.18
N ARG A 29 -26.17 3.78 -0.33
CA ARG A 29 -27.21 4.81 -0.52
C ARG A 29 -26.61 6.21 -0.50
N TRP A 30 -25.75 6.48 0.48
CA TRP A 30 -25.04 7.76 0.59
C TRP A 30 -24.18 8.05 -0.64
N LEU A 31 -23.45 7.06 -1.15
CA LEU A 31 -22.60 7.17 -2.33
C LEU A 31 -23.42 7.46 -3.59
N ARG A 32 -24.54 6.76 -3.78
CA ARG A 32 -25.47 6.98 -4.89
C ARG A 32 -26.06 8.39 -4.84
N ASP A 33 -26.43 8.88 -3.66
CA ASP A 33 -26.94 10.24 -3.48
C ASP A 33 -25.88 11.31 -3.78
N LEU A 34 -24.63 11.11 -3.33
CA LEU A 34 -23.52 12.00 -3.63
C LEU A 34 -23.29 12.12 -5.15
N VAL A 35 -23.25 10.99 -5.86
CA VAL A 35 -23.07 10.96 -7.33
C VAL A 35 -24.28 11.58 -8.04
N ARG A 36 -25.50 11.29 -7.59
CA ARG A 36 -26.74 11.84 -8.15
C ARG A 36 -26.84 13.36 -8.02
N GLN A 37 -26.33 13.92 -6.93
CA GLN A 37 -26.26 15.37 -6.71
C GLN A 37 -25.12 16.04 -7.50
N GLY A 38 -24.18 15.25 -8.03
CA GLY A 38 -23.06 15.70 -8.84
C GLY A 38 -21.82 16.08 -8.03
N LEU A 39 -20.64 15.90 -8.60
CA LEU A 39 -19.36 16.12 -7.89
C LEU A 39 -19.16 17.57 -7.45
N ALA A 40 -19.76 18.55 -8.15
CA ALA A 40 -19.74 19.95 -7.72
C ALA A 40 -20.41 20.15 -6.35
N HIS A 41 -21.44 19.36 -6.02
CA HIS A 41 -22.03 19.35 -4.68
C HIS A 41 -21.04 18.88 -3.63
N ALA A 42 -20.25 17.84 -3.94
CA ALA A 42 -19.23 17.29 -3.05
C ALA A 42 -18.17 18.35 -2.65
N GLN A 43 -17.81 19.25 -3.57
CA GLN A 43 -16.88 20.35 -3.31
C GLN A 43 -17.44 21.41 -2.35
N GLN A 44 -18.77 21.55 -2.30
CA GLN A 44 -19.45 22.47 -1.39
C GLN A 44 -19.70 21.85 -0.01
N GLN A 45 -19.49 20.54 0.15
CA GLN A 45 -19.75 19.86 1.41
C GLN A 45 -18.67 20.15 2.45
N PRO A 46 -19.06 20.52 3.69
CA PRO A 46 -18.12 20.69 4.78
C PRO A 46 -17.55 19.34 5.24
N THR A 47 -16.38 19.33 5.89
CA THR A 47 -15.74 18.11 6.41
C THR A 47 -16.70 17.24 7.26
N ARG A 48 -17.57 17.87 8.06
CA ARG A 48 -18.59 17.19 8.88
C ARG A 48 -19.55 16.29 8.08
N TYR A 49 -19.76 16.56 6.80
CA TYR A 49 -20.59 15.73 5.92
C TYR A 49 -19.95 14.35 5.74
N TRP A 50 -18.64 14.32 5.48
CA TRP A 50 -17.84 13.12 5.31
C TRP A 50 -17.62 12.41 6.65
N ASP A 51 -17.27 13.18 7.69
CA ASP A 51 -17.04 12.64 9.03
C ASP A 51 -18.28 11.99 9.63
N GLY A 52 -19.47 12.53 9.33
CA GLY A 52 -20.74 11.96 9.77
C GLY A 52 -20.94 10.54 9.24
N MET A 53 -20.66 10.29 7.95
CA MET A 53 -20.73 8.95 7.38
C MET A 53 -19.57 8.06 7.86
N ALA A 54 -18.35 8.62 7.98
CA ALA A 54 -17.21 7.88 8.50
C ALA A 54 -17.43 7.39 9.94
N ALA A 55 -18.06 8.20 10.81
CA ALA A 55 -18.40 7.80 12.17
C ALA A 55 -19.37 6.60 12.19
N ARG A 56 -20.41 6.63 11.35
CA ARG A 56 -21.36 5.50 11.21
C ARG A 56 -20.67 4.22 10.75
N LEU A 57 -19.65 4.32 9.88
CA LEU A 57 -18.85 3.17 9.46
C LEU A 57 -17.96 2.61 10.58
N VAL A 58 -17.45 3.47 11.47
CA VAL A 58 -16.74 3.01 12.68
C VAL A 58 -17.71 2.22 13.58
N ASP A 59 -18.91 2.74 13.81
CA ASP A 59 -19.96 2.05 14.58
C ASP A 59 -20.38 0.72 13.92
N ALA A 60 -20.38 0.68 12.59
CA ALA A 60 -20.61 -0.51 11.78
C ALA A 60 -19.43 -1.50 11.74
N GLN A 61 -18.31 -1.21 12.42
CA GLN A 61 -17.09 -2.03 12.42
C GLN A 61 -16.39 -2.14 11.06
N ALA A 62 -16.50 -1.09 10.24
CA ALA A 62 -15.85 -0.89 8.95
C ALA A 62 -14.82 0.27 8.98
N PRO A 63 -13.80 0.24 9.88
CA PRO A 63 -12.88 1.37 10.06
C PRO A 63 -12.01 1.65 8.83
N GLY A 64 -11.77 0.66 7.97
CA GLY A 64 -11.04 0.85 6.71
C GLY A 64 -11.79 1.76 5.74
N LEU A 65 -13.11 1.58 5.64
CA LEU A 65 -13.98 2.46 4.84
C LEU A 65 -14.12 3.85 5.45
N ALA A 66 -14.20 3.94 6.78
CA ALA A 66 -14.22 5.23 7.47
C ALA A 66 -12.98 6.08 7.14
N ARG A 67 -11.79 5.47 7.20
CA ARG A 67 -10.55 6.13 6.80
C ARG A 67 -10.55 6.54 5.33
N TRP A 68 -11.04 5.67 4.44
CA TRP A 68 -11.14 5.98 3.01
C TRP A 68 -12.03 7.21 2.76
N LEU A 69 -13.19 7.31 3.42
CA LEU A 69 -14.05 8.49 3.32
C LEU A 69 -13.38 9.78 3.81
N ARG A 70 -12.57 9.72 4.88
CA ARG A 70 -11.81 10.90 5.34
C ARG A 70 -10.77 11.34 4.31
N ASN A 71 -10.11 10.40 3.66
CA ASN A 71 -9.16 10.72 2.58
C ASN A 71 -9.89 11.35 1.38
N LEU A 72 -11.05 10.81 1.01
CA LEU A 72 -11.92 11.36 -0.04
C LEU A 72 -12.33 12.81 0.23
N ALA A 73 -12.58 13.16 1.49
CA ALA A 73 -12.98 14.52 1.89
C ALA A 73 -11.93 15.59 1.54
N SER A 74 -10.65 15.21 1.39
CA SER A 74 -9.57 16.13 1.02
C SER A 74 -9.48 16.40 -0.49
N ILE A 75 -10.01 15.50 -1.33
CA ILE A 75 -9.85 15.56 -2.78
C ILE A 75 -10.48 16.81 -3.40
N PRO A 76 -11.70 17.26 -3.04
CA PRO A 76 -12.31 18.43 -3.68
C PRO A 76 -11.53 19.74 -3.53
N ALA A 77 -10.64 19.81 -2.52
CA ALA A 77 -9.76 20.95 -2.26
C ALA A 77 -8.34 20.78 -2.82
N SER A 78 -8.07 19.72 -3.59
CA SER A 78 -6.73 19.34 -4.07
C SER A 78 -6.27 20.04 -5.36
N GLY A 79 -7.01 21.05 -5.84
CA GLY A 79 -6.66 21.79 -7.05
C GLY A 79 -7.13 21.12 -8.35
N GLU A 80 -6.45 21.39 -9.47
CA GLU A 80 -6.85 20.93 -10.80
C GLU A 80 -6.98 19.39 -10.88
N GLY A 81 -7.96 18.91 -11.66
CA GLY A 81 -8.25 17.48 -11.82
C GLY A 81 -8.89 16.80 -10.60
N TRP A 82 -9.30 17.55 -9.57
CA TRP A 82 -9.92 16.97 -8.36
C TRP A 82 -11.17 16.15 -8.66
N SER A 83 -11.97 16.54 -9.65
CA SER A 83 -13.22 15.88 -10.01
C SER A 83 -12.98 14.49 -10.57
N GLU A 84 -11.97 14.32 -11.42
CA GLU A 84 -11.57 13.03 -11.98
C GLU A 84 -11.02 12.11 -10.89
N ARG A 85 -10.13 12.62 -10.02
CA ARG A 85 -9.60 11.86 -8.88
C ARG A 85 -10.71 11.41 -7.93
N LEU A 86 -11.64 12.32 -7.60
CA LEU A 86 -12.77 11.98 -6.74
C LEU A 86 -13.65 10.91 -7.38
N LEU A 87 -13.99 11.06 -8.66
CA LEU A 87 -14.82 10.08 -9.36
C LEU A 87 -14.18 8.70 -9.40
N ALA A 88 -12.87 8.63 -9.69
CA ALA A 88 -12.12 7.37 -9.72
C ALA A 88 -12.17 6.67 -8.36
N GLU A 89 -11.93 7.39 -7.27
CA GLU A 89 -11.98 6.85 -5.91
C GLU A 89 -13.40 6.43 -5.48
N LEU A 90 -14.42 7.21 -5.83
CA LEU A 90 -15.83 6.83 -5.61
C LEU A 90 -16.19 5.55 -6.40
N GLY A 91 -15.65 5.39 -7.61
CA GLY A 91 -15.79 4.18 -8.42
C GLY A 91 -15.13 2.96 -7.78
N LEU A 92 -13.91 3.10 -7.26
CA LEU A 92 -13.20 2.04 -6.53
C LEU A 92 -13.93 1.66 -5.22
N LEU A 93 -14.51 2.63 -4.54
CA LEU A 93 -15.35 2.38 -3.36
C LEU A 93 -16.61 1.60 -3.75
N TYR A 94 -17.32 2.02 -4.80
CA TYR A 94 -18.49 1.30 -5.30
C TYR A 94 -18.14 -0.13 -5.73
N LEU A 95 -17.01 -0.33 -6.41
CA LEU A 95 -16.51 -1.65 -6.78
C LEU A 95 -16.29 -2.54 -5.56
N LEU A 96 -15.81 -1.98 -4.44
CA LEU A 96 -15.62 -2.72 -3.19
C LEU A 96 -16.95 -3.15 -2.59
N LEU A 97 -17.95 -2.27 -2.57
CA LEU A 97 -19.31 -2.58 -2.08
C LEU A 97 -19.95 -3.70 -2.90
N GLU A 98 -19.89 -3.60 -4.23
CA GLU A 98 -20.41 -4.62 -5.14
C GLU A 98 -19.67 -5.96 -4.99
N SER A 99 -18.36 -5.92 -4.78
CA SER A 99 -17.55 -7.13 -4.57
C SER A 99 -17.87 -7.79 -3.24
N TYR A 100 -18.07 -7.01 -2.17
CA TYR A 100 -18.48 -7.53 -0.87
C TYR A 100 -19.88 -8.15 -0.89
N ARG A 101 -20.84 -7.57 -1.63
CA ARG A 101 -22.19 -8.14 -1.76
C ARG A 101 -22.19 -9.58 -2.30
N ARG A 102 -21.20 -9.91 -3.13
CA ARG A 102 -21.01 -11.26 -3.70
C ARG A 102 -19.77 -11.97 -3.15
N LEU A 103 -19.30 -11.58 -1.95
CA LEU A 103 -18.03 -12.02 -1.37
C LEU A 103 -17.81 -13.54 -1.48
N GLU A 104 -18.81 -14.32 -1.08
CA GLU A 104 -18.75 -15.79 -1.04
C GLU A 104 -18.62 -16.45 -2.42
N THR A 105 -18.86 -15.70 -3.51
CA THR A 105 -18.67 -16.17 -4.90
C THR A 105 -17.27 -15.91 -5.45
N LEU A 106 -16.46 -15.10 -4.74
CA LEU A 106 -15.13 -14.70 -5.18
C LEU A 106 -14.05 -15.67 -4.69
N PRO A 107 -12.88 -15.76 -5.34
CA PRO A 107 -11.76 -16.55 -4.85
C PRO A 107 -11.35 -16.14 -3.43
N GLU A 108 -11.02 -17.10 -2.56
CA GLU A 108 -10.66 -16.85 -1.16
C GLU A 108 -9.59 -15.75 -0.97
N PRO A 109 -8.53 -15.66 -1.80
CA PRO A 109 -7.54 -14.58 -1.67
C PRO A 109 -8.14 -13.19 -1.89
N LEU A 110 -9.09 -13.06 -2.83
CA LEU A 110 -9.80 -11.80 -3.08
C LEU A 110 -10.81 -11.49 -1.97
N GLN A 111 -11.41 -12.52 -1.34
CA GLN A 111 -12.25 -12.30 -0.16
C GLN A 111 -11.44 -11.70 0.99
N ALA A 112 -10.22 -12.21 1.22
CA ALA A 112 -9.32 -11.70 2.23
C ALA A 112 -8.91 -10.25 1.97
N ASP A 113 -8.66 -9.91 0.71
CA ASP A 113 -8.39 -8.56 0.26
C ASP A 113 -9.54 -7.59 0.57
N ILE A 114 -10.78 -7.96 0.24
CA ILE A 114 -11.99 -7.17 0.50
C ILE A 114 -12.19 -6.98 2.01
N ARG A 115 -12.10 -8.06 2.80
CA ARG A 115 -12.19 -8.00 4.27
C ARG A 115 -11.12 -7.06 4.85
N SER A 116 -9.88 -7.15 4.35
CA SER A 116 -8.79 -6.27 4.79
C SER A 116 -9.07 -4.81 4.49
N ARG A 117 -9.68 -4.50 3.34
CA ARG A 117 -10.08 -3.13 2.95
C ARG A 117 -11.18 -2.57 3.83
N ILE A 118 -12.14 -3.40 4.24
CA ILE A 118 -13.22 -2.95 5.15
C ILE A 118 -12.69 -2.72 6.56
N GLY A 119 -11.69 -3.49 6.99
CA GLY A 119 -11.00 -3.29 8.27
C GLY A 119 -10.90 -4.52 9.13
N TRP A 120 -11.02 -5.73 8.57
CA TRP A 120 -10.57 -6.93 9.27
C TRP A 120 -9.04 -6.92 9.36
N SER A 121 -8.51 -7.25 10.53
CA SER A 121 -7.09 -7.38 10.76
C SER A 121 -6.71 -8.86 10.85
N TRP A 122 -5.58 -9.19 10.24
CA TRP A 122 -4.95 -10.50 10.37
C TRP A 122 -3.98 -10.47 11.54
N GLN A 123 -4.06 -11.48 12.40
CA GLN A 123 -3.07 -11.70 13.45
C GLN A 123 -2.15 -12.85 13.06
N GLU A 124 -1.02 -12.92 13.73
CA GLU A 124 -0.03 -13.99 13.56
C GLU A 124 -0.64 -15.39 13.71
N GLY A 125 -1.53 -15.57 14.69
CA GLY A 125 -2.22 -16.84 14.93
C GLY A 125 -3.28 -17.20 13.89
N ASP A 126 -3.65 -16.29 12.99
CA ASP A 126 -4.57 -16.57 11.89
C ASP A 126 -3.86 -17.13 10.65
N LEU A 127 -2.51 -17.05 10.60
CA LEU A 127 -1.73 -17.52 9.47
C LEU A 127 -1.42 -19.02 9.56
N PRO A 128 -1.79 -19.82 8.53
CA PRO A 128 -1.47 -21.24 8.50
C PRO A 128 0.03 -21.46 8.32
N ALA A 129 0.53 -22.64 8.70
CA ALA A 129 1.97 -22.95 8.65
C ALA A 129 2.59 -22.77 7.25
N HIS A 130 1.85 -23.07 6.18
CA HIS A 130 2.32 -22.93 4.80
C HIS A 130 2.39 -21.47 4.31
N ALA A 131 1.83 -20.51 5.04
CA ALA A 131 1.97 -19.08 4.71
C ALA A 131 3.34 -18.53 5.10
N TRP A 132 4.12 -19.28 5.88
CA TRP A 132 5.44 -18.88 6.37
C TRP A 132 6.55 -19.37 5.44
N VAL A 133 7.37 -18.44 4.97
CA VAL A 133 8.50 -18.69 4.09
C VAL A 133 9.79 -18.33 4.80
N ARG A 134 10.69 -19.30 4.94
CA ARG A 134 12.08 -19.08 5.34
C ARG A 134 12.87 -18.67 4.10
N ASP A 135 13.56 -17.55 4.18
CA ASP A 135 14.44 -17.07 3.11
C ASP A 135 15.52 -16.15 3.73
N ARG A 136 16.44 -15.71 2.88
CA ARG A 136 17.37 -14.62 3.13
C ARG A 136 16.80 -13.38 2.45
N TRP A 137 16.61 -12.34 3.24
CA TRP A 137 15.89 -11.14 2.83
C TRP A 137 16.81 -9.94 2.85
N LEU A 138 16.92 -9.23 1.74
CA LEU A 138 17.56 -7.92 1.69
C LEU A 138 16.53 -6.85 2.02
N ILE A 139 16.78 -6.02 3.04
CA ILE A 139 15.97 -4.82 3.27
C ILE A 139 16.36 -3.79 2.22
N ILE A 140 15.48 -3.50 1.27
CA ILE A 140 15.80 -2.69 0.08
C ILE A 140 15.22 -1.27 0.14
N GLY A 141 14.38 -0.97 1.11
CA GLY A 141 13.83 0.37 1.30
C GLY A 141 12.98 0.47 2.54
N GLN A 142 12.95 1.68 3.13
CA GLN A 142 12.16 1.95 4.31
C GLN A 142 11.61 3.36 4.26
N ARG A 143 10.35 3.55 4.65
CA ARG A 143 9.74 4.89 4.81
C ARG A 143 8.92 4.95 6.07
N SER A 144 9.08 6.01 6.86
CA SER A 144 8.23 6.29 8.02
C SER A 144 7.38 7.53 7.77
N HIS A 145 6.15 7.51 8.26
CA HIS A 145 5.23 8.64 8.21
C HIS A 145 4.29 8.59 9.42
N GLU A 146 3.71 9.73 9.76
CA GLU A 146 2.72 9.83 10.83
C GLU A 146 1.31 9.81 10.23
N GLU A 147 0.41 9.06 10.87
CA GLU A 147 -1.00 8.94 10.54
C GLU A 147 -1.81 9.15 11.83
N GLU A 148 -2.42 10.34 11.98
CA GLU A 148 -3.08 10.77 13.22
C GLU A 148 -2.16 10.68 14.45
N GLN A 149 -2.34 9.70 15.33
CA GLN A 149 -1.51 9.47 16.53
C GLN A 149 -0.58 8.25 16.39
N LEU A 150 -0.48 7.71 15.18
CA LEU A 150 0.24 6.49 14.85
C LEU A 150 1.45 6.81 13.98
N ARG A 151 2.63 6.30 14.36
CA ARG A 151 3.78 6.27 13.48
C ARG A 151 3.79 4.96 12.73
N VAL A 152 3.85 5.04 11.40
CA VAL A 152 3.82 3.89 10.50
C VAL A 152 5.16 3.79 9.77
N ARG A 153 5.83 2.66 9.90
CA ARG A 153 7.01 2.31 9.10
C ARG A 153 6.63 1.26 8.07
N ARG A 154 7.00 1.53 6.82
CA ARG A 154 6.89 0.64 5.67
C ARG A 154 8.29 0.18 5.32
N ALA A 155 8.57 -1.11 5.44
CA ALA A 155 9.86 -1.69 5.09
C ALA A 155 9.68 -2.72 3.98
N TRP A 156 10.45 -2.58 2.91
CA TRP A 156 10.44 -3.49 1.79
C TRP A 156 11.64 -4.42 1.85
N LEU A 157 11.36 -5.70 1.64
CA LEU A 157 12.33 -6.77 1.63
C LEU A 157 12.28 -7.52 0.31
N TRP A 158 13.43 -7.97 -0.18
CA TRP A 158 13.53 -8.88 -1.32
C TRP A 158 14.05 -10.24 -0.86
N GLY A 159 13.31 -11.31 -1.15
CA GLY A 159 13.72 -12.68 -0.83
C GLY A 159 14.65 -13.26 -1.90
N ARG A 160 15.80 -13.79 -1.49
CA ARG A 160 16.83 -14.30 -2.39
C ARG A 160 16.36 -15.51 -3.17
N GLU A 161 15.69 -16.44 -2.51
CA GLU A 161 15.29 -17.72 -3.09
C GLU A 161 13.88 -17.66 -3.69
N CYS A 162 12.95 -16.99 -3.01
CA CYS A 162 11.59 -16.83 -3.53
C CYS A 162 11.44 -15.72 -4.58
N GLY A 163 12.40 -14.80 -4.68
CA GLY A 163 12.39 -13.70 -5.64
C GLY A 163 11.31 -12.62 -5.37
N ARG A 164 10.70 -12.60 -4.19
CA ARG A 164 9.53 -11.75 -3.89
C ARG A 164 9.90 -10.43 -3.24
N LEU A 165 9.25 -9.35 -3.67
CA LEU A 165 9.23 -8.06 -2.99
C LEU A 165 8.10 -8.05 -1.95
N THR A 166 8.46 -7.85 -0.68
CA THR A 166 7.55 -8.03 0.46
C THR A 166 7.57 -6.82 1.38
N LEU A 167 6.39 -6.37 1.77
CA LEU A 167 6.13 -5.24 2.66
C LEU A 167 5.88 -5.73 4.10
N VAL A 168 6.72 -5.28 5.02
CA VAL A 168 6.48 -5.35 6.46
C VAL A 168 6.04 -3.98 6.94
N LEU A 169 4.95 -3.95 7.73
CA LEU A 169 4.41 -2.74 8.34
C LEU A 169 4.60 -2.80 9.84
N ASP A 170 5.25 -1.79 10.39
CA ASP A 170 5.36 -1.59 11.83
C ASP A 170 4.61 -0.34 12.25
N PHE A 171 4.02 -0.42 13.45
CA PHE A 171 3.20 0.62 14.01
C PHE A 171 3.69 0.95 15.42
N ALA A 172 3.77 2.23 15.74
CA ALA A 172 4.09 2.72 17.07
C ALA A 172 3.09 3.80 17.47
N TYR A 173 2.39 3.62 18.58
CA TYR A 173 1.43 4.59 19.08
C TYR A 173 2.13 5.66 19.93
N GLN A 174 1.96 6.93 19.56
CA GLN A 174 2.57 8.06 20.26
C GLN A 174 4.08 7.83 20.54
N ASN A 175 4.48 7.90 21.81
CA ASN A 175 5.88 7.77 22.26
C ASN A 175 6.37 6.33 22.40
N GLN A 176 5.58 5.32 22.04
CA GLN A 176 6.03 3.93 22.12
C GLN A 176 7.21 3.68 21.16
N PRO A 177 8.22 2.89 21.57
CA PRO A 177 9.29 2.53 20.68
C PRO A 177 8.75 1.65 19.55
N MET A 178 9.26 1.85 18.34
CA MET A 178 8.97 0.99 17.21
C MET A 178 9.85 -0.26 17.29
N THR A 179 9.32 -1.40 16.85
CA THR A 179 10.09 -2.65 16.75
C THR A 179 11.43 -2.38 16.05
N PRO A 180 12.58 -2.81 16.58
CA PRO A 180 13.85 -2.64 15.88
C PRO A 180 13.84 -3.41 14.55
N LEU A 181 14.38 -2.80 13.51
CA LEU A 181 14.61 -3.42 12.20
C LEU A 181 15.97 -2.97 11.68
N ALA A 182 16.67 -3.86 10.98
CA ALA A 182 17.96 -3.52 10.38
C ALA A 182 17.81 -2.44 9.30
N ALA A 183 18.90 -1.70 9.05
CA ALA A 183 18.88 -0.61 8.09
C ALA A 183 18.74 -1.14 6.65
N PRO A 184 18.12 -0.37 5.73
CA PRO A 184 18.17 -0.66 4.31
C PRO A 184 19.60 -0.92 3.81
N GLY A 185 19.77 -1.91 2.94
CA GLY A 185 21.04 -2.48 2.50
C GLY A 185 21.52 -3.68 3.33
N THR A 186 20.84 -4.00 4.43
CA THR A 186 21.21 -5.14 5.30
C THR A 186 20.49 -6.42 4.89
N TRP A 187 21.21 -7.53 4.89
CA TRP A 187 20.66 -8.87 4.72
C TRP A 187 20.29 -9.49 6.07
N ILE A 188 19.16 -10.20 6.10
CA ILE A 188 18.69 -10.95 7.26
C ILE A 188 18.27 -12.36 6.85
N ALA A 189 18.55 -13.36 7.69
CA ALA A 189 17.84 -14.64 7.65
C ALA A 189 16.58 -14.52 8.50
N ALA A 190 15.40 -14.81 7.94
CA ALA A 190 14.14 -14.64 8.64
C ALA A 190 13.00 -15.49 8.07
N GLU A 191 11.91 -15.59 8.84
CA GLU A 191 10.63 -16.15 8.39
C GLU A 191 9.65 -15.01 8.08
N LEU A 192 9.08 -15.00 6.86
CA LEU A 192 7.99 -14.10 6.48
C LEU A 192 6.67 -14.86 6.33
N GLY A 193 5.66 -14.47 7.11
CA GLY A 193 4.30 -15.00 7.06
C GLY A 193 3.40 -14.12 6.19
N PHE A 194 3.09 -14.55 4.98
CA PHE A 194 2.31 -13.75 4.03
C PHE A 194 0.83 -13.70 4.39
N PHE A 195 0.23 -12.52 4.37
CA PHE A 195 -1.21 -12.38 4.53
C PHE A 195 -1.96 -12.91 3.29
N PRO A 196 -3.13 -13.54 3.47
CA PRO A 196 -3.94 -13.96 2.34
C PRO A 196 -4.33 -12.75 1.48
N SER A 197 -4.06 -12.85 0.18
CA SER A 197 -4.33 -11.81 -0.82
C SER A 197 -4.16 -12.40 -2.21
N HIS A 198 -4.91 -11.89 -3.18
CA HIS A 198 -4.74 -12.27 -4.59
C HIS A 198 -3.43 -11.73 -5.17
N TYR A 199 -2.87 -10.66 -4.58
CA TYR A 199 -1.55 -10.14 -4.90
C TYR A 199 -0.75 -9.91 -3.59
N PRO A 200 -0.19 -10.98 -2.99
CA PRO A 200 0.34 -10.95 -1.63
C PRO A 200 1.66 -10.20 -1.55
N GLN A 201 1.58 -8.92 -1.14
CA GLN A 201 2.77 -8.10 -0.82
C GLN A 201 3.06 -8.05 0.66
N ARG A 202 2.07 -8.19 1.54
CA ARG A 202 2.24 -7.93 2.98
C ARG A 202 2.55 -9.20 3.76
N ALA A 203 3.50 -9.11 4.68
CA ALA A 203 3.87 -10.23 5.56
C ALA A 203 4.19 -9.78 6.99
N LEU A 204 4.13 -10.75 7.91
CA LEU A 204 4.71 -10.66 9.26
C LEU A 204 6.15 -11.14 9.25
N LEU A 205 7.02 -10.46 9.99
CA LEU A 205 8.43 -10.81 10.15
C LEU A 205 8.67 -11.55 11.47
N ARG A 206 9.38 -12.69 11.40
CA ARG A 206 9.81 -13.47 12.57
C ARG A 206 11.30 -13.77 12.54
N ASN A 207 11.89 -13.78 13.74
CA ASN A 207 13.26 -14.22 14.00
C ASN A 207 14.32 -13.61 13.06
N PRO A 208 14.35 -12.27 12.83
CA PRO A 208 15.33 -11.67 11.94
C PRO A 208 16.74 -11.76 12.55
N ILE A 209 17.66 -12.39 11.83
CA ILE A 209 19.07 -12.49 12.20
C ILE A 209 19.90 -11.84 11.09
N PRO A 210 20.67 -10.77 11.37
CA PRO A 210 21.58 -10.17 10.39
C PRO A 210 22.58 -11.18 9.86
N ILE A 211 22.85 -11.14 8.55
CA ILE A 211 23.83 -11.98 7.89
C ILE A 211 24.68 -11.14 6.94
N GLU A 212 25.91 -11.60 6.67
CA GLU A 212 26.75 -11.02 5.63
C GLU A 212 26.43 -11.67 4.30
N GLU A 213 25.82 -10.91 3.40
CA GLU A 213 25.53 -11.34 2.04
C GLU A 213 25.61 -10.16 1.07
N GLN A 214 25.78 -10.45 -0.21
CA GLN A 214 25.74 -9.48 -1.30
C GLN A 214 24.72 -9.91 -2.36
N GLY A 215 24.07 -8.92 -2.94
CA GLY A 215 23.12 -9.12 -4.03
C GLY A 215 22.21 -7.93 -4.19
N MET A 216 21.54 -7.89 -5.33
CA MET A 216 20.48 -6.93 -5.61
C MET A 216 19.32 -7.68 -6.27
N PRO A 217 18.08 -7.23 -6.05
CA PRO A 217 16.93 -7.76 -6.77
C PRO A 217 17.09 -7.60 -8.29
N PRO A 218 16.44 -8.47 -9.09
CA PRO A 218 16.33 -8.25 -10.52
C PRO A 218 15.57 -6.94 -10.80
N ALA A 219 16.08 -6.16 -11.74
CA ALA A 219 15.51 -4.88 -12.12
C ALA A 219 14.63 -5.03 -13.37
N LEU A 220 13.54 -4.28 -13.41
CA LEU A 220 12.75 -4.07 -14.61
C LEU A 220 13.57 -3.29 -15.63
N ALA A 221 13.36 -3.61 -16.90
CA ALA A 221 14.13 -3.04 -18.00
C ALA A 221 13.85 -1.54 -18.18
N ASP A 222 12.59 -1.12 -18.01
CA ASP A 222 12.16 0.24 -18.31
C ASP A 222 10.83 0.62 -17.64
N SER A 223 10.33 1.82 -17.95
CA SER A 223 9.07 2.35 -17.43
C SER A 223 7.83 1.61 -17.95
N THR A 224 7.88 1.02 -19.14
CA THR A 224 6.75 0.27 -19.70
C THR A 224 6.55 -1.05 -18.96
N ALA A 225 7.64 -1.76 -18.66
CA ALA A 225 7.59 -2.97 -17.84
C ALA A 225 6.98 -2.70 -16.44
N LEU A 226 7.25 -1.52 -15.86
CA LEU A 226 6.61 -1.11 -14.60
C LEU A 226 5.09 -0.93 -14.75
N LEU A 227 4.65 -0.22 -15.80
CA LEU A 227 3.24 0.05 -16.03
C LEU A 227 2.45 -1.23 -16.36
N GLU A 228 3.06 -2.14 -17.12
CA GLU A 228 2.51 -3.48 -17.40
C GLU A 228 2.38 -4.29 -16.11
N ALA A 229 3.45 -4.40 -15.31
CA ALA A 229 3.41 -5.09 -14.02
C ALA A 229 2.35 -4.49 -13.08
N TYR A 230 2.16 -3.17 -13.09
CA TYR A 230 1.12 -2.53 -12.30
C TYR A 230 -0.28 -2.83 -12.82
N SER A 231 -0.48 -2.83 -14.13
CA SER A 231 -1.75 -3.20 -14.74
C SER A 231 -2.13 -4.65 -14.42
N GLU A 232 -1.18 -5.58 -14.52
CA GLU A 232 -1.38 -6.99 -14.15
C GLU A 232 -1.69 -7.17 -12.66
N ALA A 233 -1.02 -6.40 -11.80
CA ALA A 233 -1.28 -6.41 -10.36
C ALA A 233 -2.67 -5.86 -10.04
N LEU A 234 -3.11 -4.78 -10.71
CA LEU A 234 -4.46 -4.23 -10.56
C LEU A 234 -5.55 -5.16 -11.09
N ALA A 235 -5.28 -5.92 -12.16
CA ALA A 235 -6.22 -6.92 -12.67
C ALA A 235 -6.50 -8.03 -11.64
N GLN A 236 -5.52 -8.35 -10.79
CA GLN A 236 -5.65 -9.32 -9.70
C GLN A 236 -6.23 -8.69 -8.42
N GLN A 237 -5.77 -7.48 -8.08
CA GLN A 237 -6.14 -6.74 -6.88
C GLN A 237 -6.44 -5.28 -7.26
N PRO A 238 -7.70 -4.94 -7.59
CA PRO A 238 -8.10 -3.62 -8.07
C PRO A 238 -7.84 -2.46 -7.10
N TRP A 239 -7.73 -2.74 -5.80
CA TRP A 239 -7.46 -1.72 -4.79
C TRP A 239 -5.97 -1.55 -4.50
N LEU A 240 -5.08 -2.26 -5.19
CA LEU A 240 -3.65 -2.14 -4.94
C LEU A 240 -3.21 -0.68 -5.10
N GLY A 241 -2.72 -0.07 -4.03
CA GLY A 241 -2.35 1.35 -4.05
C GLY A 241 -0.87 1.59 -4.33
N ILE A 242 -0.01 0.61 -4.05
CA ILE A 242 1.44 0.72 -4.23
C ILE A 242 1.97 -0.57 -4.83
N LEU A 243 2.80 -0.44 -5.86
CA LEU A 243 3.63 -1.52 -6.38
C LEU A 243 5.11 -1.21 -6.11
N PRO A 244 5.84 -2.11 -5.43
CA PRO A 244 7.29 -1.98 -5.30
C PRO A 244 7.96 -2.32 -6.63
N ALA A 245 8.98 -1.56 -7.03
CA ALA A 245 9.72 -1.87 -8.25
C ALA A 245 11.18 -1.45 -8.16
N VAL A 246 12.01 -2.21 -8.88
CA VAL A 246 13.42 -1.93 -9.10
C VAL A 246 13.56 -1.55 -10.56
N LEU A 247 13.97 -0.33 -10.86
CA LEU A 247 14.14 0.18 -12.23
C LEU A 247 15.62 0.21 -12.57
N ALA A 248 16.01 -0.44 -13.67
CA ALA A 248 17.36 -0.39 -14.19
C ALA A 248 17.59 0.88 -15.02
N GLU A 249 18.84 1.35 -15.04
CA GLU A 249 19.32 2.34 -16.02
C GLU A 249 18.45 3.61 -16.10
N VAL A 250 17.93 4.10 -14.96
CA VAL A 250 17.14 5.34 -14.90
C VAL A 250 17.99 6.54 -14.52
N THR A 251 17.81 7.65 -15.21
CA THR A 251 18.47 8.93 -14.90
C THR A 251 17.48 9.91 -14.27
N PRO A 252 17.74 10.42 -13.05
CA PRO A 252 16.97 11.51 -12.48
C PRO A 252 17.14 12.77 -13.34
N VAL A 253 16.05 13.37 -13.79
CA VAL A 253 16.06 14.62 -14.55
C VAL A 253 15.12 15.63 -13.92
N ARG A 254 15.48 16.91 -14.01
CA ARG A 254 14.67 18.01 -13.53
C ARG A 254 13.96 18.63 -14.73
N GLY A 255 12.64 18.53 -14.75
CA GLY A 255 11.79 19.08 -15.80
C GLY A 255 11.22 20.45 -15.46
N ASP A 256 10.23 20.86 -16.24
CA ASP A 256 9.53 22.13 -16.06
C ASP A 256 8.84 22.22 -14.68
N ALA A 257 8.60 23.46 -14.25
CA ALA A 257 8.02 23.77 -12.94
C ALA A 257 8.79 23.14 -11.75
N ASN A 258 10.10 22.92 -11.90
CA ASN A 258 10.97 22.30 -10.88
C ASN A 258 10.58 20.88 -10.46
N ARG A 259 9.83 20.15 -11.29
CA ARG A 259 9.44 18.76 -11.01
C ARG A 259 10.54 17.76 -11.34
N TRP A 260 10.66 16.73 -10.53
CA TRP A 260 11.61 15.63 -10.74
C TRP A 260 10.96 14.51 -11.54
N TRP A 261 11.74 13.90 -12.44
CA TRP A 261 11.35 12.77 -13.26
C TRP A 261 12.46 11.73 -13.29
N LEU A 262 12.10 10.48 -13.53
CA LEU A 262 13.02 9.40 -13.90
C LEU A 262 12.93 9.18 -15.39
N ARG A 263 14.03 9.37 -16.11
CA ARG A 263 14.13 9.06 -17.53
C ARG A 263 14.72 7.67 -17.72
N ASP A 264 14.00 6.81 -18.43
CA ASP A 264 14.45 5.45 -18.76
C ASP A 264 15.37 5.42 -20.01
N PRO A 265 15.96 4.27 -20.38
CA PRO A 265 16.83 4.16 -21.55
C PRO A 265 16.16 4.47 -22.89
N ALA A 266 14.84 4.33 -22.98
CA ALA A 266 14.03 4.69 -24.15
C ALA A 266 13.58 6.16 -24.13
N ALA A 267 14.16 6.98 -23.24
CA ALA A 267 13.86 8.39 -23.00
C ALA A 267 12.42 8.67 -22.52
N ARG A 268 11.67 7.66 -22.09
CA ARG A 268 10.36 7.85 -21.44
C ARG A 268 10.56 8.35 -20.02
N GLN A 269 9.58 9.07 -19.50
CA GLN A 269 9.67 9.73 -18.20
C GLN A 269 8.58 9.26 -17.25
N LEU A 270 8.98 8.88 -16.05
CA LEU A 270 8.08 8.65 -14.92
C LEU A 270 8.21 9.81 -13.93
N PRO A 271 7.12 10.45 -13.50
CA PRO A 271 7.21 11.53 -12.52
C PRO A 271 7.67 10.98 -11.18
N ILE A 272 8.58 11.70 -10.50
CA ILE A 272 8.90 11.44 -9.11
C ILE A 272 7.82 12.10 -8.24
N ASN A 273 7.43 11.41 -7.17
CA ASN A 273 6.43 11.91 -6.24
C ASN A 273 6.85 13.28 -5.67
N PRO A 274 5.99 14.32 -5.70
CA PRO A 274 6.34 15.67 -5.21
C PRO A 274 6.78 15.72 -3.74
N GLY A 275 6.35 14.76 -2.92
CA GLY A 275 6.78 14.64 -1.52
C GLY A 275 8.22 14.16 -1.35
N PHE A 276 8.87 13.67 -2.41
CA PHE A 276 10.27 13.26 -2.36
C PHE A 276 11.20 14.47 -2.43
N SER A 277 11.82 14.81 -1.31
CA SER A 277 12.67 16.00 -1.17
C SER A 277 14.14 15.77 -1.54
N ALA A 278 14.58 14.52 -1.73
CA ALA A 278 15.99 14.16 -1.94
C ALA A 278 16.42 14.12 -3.42
N GLY A 279 15.70 14.80 -4.33
CA GLY A 279 15.97 14.79 -5.78
C GLY A 279 17.39 15.21 -6.16
N TRP A 280 17.94 16.23 -5.50
CA TRP A 280 19.33 16.66 -5.72
C TRP A 280 20.35 15.62 -5.25
N ARG A 281 20.10 14.98 -4.10
CA ARG A 281 20.95 13.91 -3.59
C ARG A 281 20.92 12.70 -4.53
N LEU A 282 19.74 12.36 -5.04
CA LEU A 282 19.56 11.32 -6.04
C LEU A 282 20.32 11.61 -7.34
N LEU A 283 20.24 12.84 -7.86
CA LEU A 283 21.02 13.27 -9.04
C LEU A 283 22.54 13.21 -8.78
N ALA A 284 22.99 13.71 -7.62
CA ALA A 284 24.40 13.71 -7.23
C ALA A 284 24.97 12.30 -7.07
N LEU A 285 24.18 11.34 -6.57
CA LEU A 285 24.58 9.94 -6.45
C LEU A 285 24.89 9.30 -7.81
N GLY A 286 24.18 9.69 -8.87
CA GLY A 286 24.45 9.21 -10.22
C GLY A 286 25.48 10.03 -10.98
N GLY A 287 25.81 11.24 -10.56
CA GLY A 287 26.72 12.11 -11.32
C GLY A 287 26.24 12.40 -12.76
N GLY A 288 24.94 12.26 -13.02
CA GLY A 288 24.35 12.34 -14.36
C GLY A 288 24.34 11.03 -15.16
N THR A 289 24.89 9.94 -14.64
CA THR A 289 24.79 8.60 -15.26
C THR A 289 23.52 7.87 -14.79
N PRO A 290 23.06 6.87 -15.57
CA PRO A 290 21.98 5.99 -15.14
C PRO A 290 22.27 5.27 -13.82
N LEU A 291 21.21 4.98 -13.06
CA LEU A 291 21.24 4.30 -11.77
C LEU A 291 20.22 3.17 -11.74
N THR A 292 20.44 2.19 -10.86
CA THR A 292 19.38 1.25 -10.47
C THR A 292 18.67 1.77 -9.23
N LEU A 293 17.35 1.94 -9.29
CA LEU A 293 16.55 2.50 -8.20
C LEU A 293 15.49 1.54 -7.71
N PHE A 294 15.33 1.44 -6.39
CA PHE A 294 14.16 0.83 -5.77
C PHE A 294 13.20 1.91 -5.26
N GLY A 295 11.90 1.69 -5.43
CA GLY A 295 10.88 2.60 -4.95
C GLY A 295 9.46 2.08 -5.13
N GLU A 296 8.52 3.00 -4.92
CA GLU A 296 7.09 2.72 -4.89
C GLU A 296 6.39 3.44 -6.02
N TRP A 297 5.64 2.70 -6.84
CA TRP A 297 4.75 3.26 -7.83
C TRP A 297 3.32 3.27 -7.29
N ASN A 298 2.67 4.43 -7.25
CA ASN A 298 1.29 4.58 -6.76
C ASN A 298 0.24 4.68 -7.90
N GLY A 299 0.63 4.43 -9.15
CA GLY A 299 -0.22 4.66 -10.32
C GLY A 299 -0.03 6.03 -10.99
N GLU A 300 0.53 7.01 -10.27
CA GLU A 300 0.72 8.37 -10.78
C GLU A 300 2.18 8.81 -10.76
N ALA A 301 2.92 8.50 -9.69
CA ALA A 301 4.29 8.93 -9.47
C ALA A 301 5.11 7.91 -8.68
N PHE A 302 6.40 7.87 -8.98
CA PHE A 302 7.38 6.99 -8.37
C PHE A 302 8.01 7.65 -7.14
N TRP A 303 8.07 6.94 -6.01
CA TRP A 303 8.75 7.38 -4.80
C TRP A 303 10.06 6.59 -4.61
N PRO A 304 11.24 7.19 -4.85
CA PRO A 304 12.52 6.52 -4.62
C PRO A 304 12.76 6.24 -3.13
N LEU A 305 13.21 5.03 -2.81
CA LEU A 305 13.56 4.59 -1.44
C LEU A 305 15.01 4.10 -1.33
N GLY A 306 15.58 3.61 -2.42
CA GLY A 306 16.96 3.13 -2.46
C GLY A 306 17.57 3.25 -3.86
N ALA A 307 18.89 3.36 -3.91
CA ALA A 307 19.68 3.37 -5.14
C ALA A 307 20.90 2.47 -5.01
N TRP A 308 21.29 1.83 -6.11
CA TRP A 308 22.58 1.16 -6.24
C TRP A 308 23.50 1.96 -7.15
N VAL A 309 24.69 2.26 -6.65
CA VAL A 309 25.80 2.90 -7.38
C VAL A 309 27.04 2.03 -7.19
N GLU A 310 27.61 1.48 -8.26
CA GLU A 310 28.83 0.65 -8.19
C GLU A 310 28.78 -0.44 -7.09
N ARG A 311 27.61 -1.12 -6.96
CA ARG A 311 27.29 -2.13 -5.94
C ARG A 311 27.12 -1.62 -4.50
N ARG A 312 27.22 -0.32 -4.24
CA ARG A 312 26.88 0.29 -2.95
C ARG A 312 25.42 0.70 -2.94
N PHE A 313 24.75 0.39 -1.84
CA PHE A 313 23.37 0.77 -1.62
C PHE A 313 23.27 2.10 -0.85
N ALA A 314 22.41 3.00 -1.32
CA ALA A 314 22.11 4.27 -0.67
C ALA A 314 20.59 4.38 -0.44
N ALA A 315 20.17 4.56 0.80
CA ALA A 315 18.76 4.82 1.15
C ALA A 315 18.43 6.32 1.20
N PHE A 316 17.15 6.61 0.96
CA PHE A 316 16.56 7.94 1.04
C PHE A 316 15.57 8.05 2.20
#